data_AF-A0A8C3PQZ7-F1
#
_entry.id   AF-A0A8C3PQZ7-F1
#
_cell.length_a   1.000
_cell.length_b   1.000
_cell.length_c   1.000
_cell.angle_alpha   90.00
_cell.angle_beta   90.00
_cell.angle_gamma   90.00
#
_symmetry.space_group_name_H-M   'P 1'
#
loop_
_entity.id
_entity.type
_entity.pdbx_description
1 polymer ?
#
loop_
_entity_poly.entity_id
_entity_poly.type
_entity_poly.pdbx_seq_one_letter_code
_entity_poly.pdbx_strand_id
1 'polypeptide(L)'
;MAGTGELERWLSEWGWGLGVGGGFAAGSGAAGSGTGASGEATPDPQPRLDKATDPSIPEENWECIQQFCDQVNADIEGPSLAPRLLAHKIQSPQEMEALHALTVLETCVNNCGERFHHEIAKFRFLNELIKVLSPKYYGTWSSEKVKSRVTEVIFSWTVWFPQEVKIRDAYQMLKKQGIVKEDPKVPEDKILPPPSPRSQNSIFDTDEEKSKLLARLLKSNHSEDLQAANRLIKSMIKEEQEKSAKVSRRVNTISEVSENAKRMDELLENYKKQELSKSDHETLQTLFQRCEKLRPLLFRLASETVDDDEALAEILQANDKLTQALGQYRQIVASHENGCGEDSATSSADAPGKEHPAAFYNSSAPASKSLYVCFLFAYPVFAVLPSEERGIHALFLILLLSLAGSICPLTVYDRNGFKAMLHFSRDPAPGRPDVLVMVLSMLSTSAQPIKDIAFQAAVPKTMKIKLQPASGSQLPAFSPFLPPAVVSQVLLLANPQKDPIRLRYKLAFTQGVQPFSEAGEVTGFPEAELWGRS
;
A
#
# COMPACT_ATOMS: atom_id res chain seq x y z
N MET A 1 -3.31 51.37 13.44
CA MET A 1 -4.50 50.80 12.78
C MET A 1 -4.27 50.68 11.27
N ALA A 2 -3.32 49.84 10.82
CA ALA A 2 -2.96 49.73 9.38
C ALA A 2 -2.92 48.28 8.85
N GLY A 3 -3.11 47.24 9.67
CA GLY A 3 -3.02 45.84 9.21
C GLY A 3 -4.33 45.25 8.66
N THR A 4 -5.49 45.70 9.14
CA THR A 4 -6.74 44.93 8.96
C THR A 4 -7.27 44.80 7.52
N GLY A 5 -6.73 45.52 6.54
CA GLY A 5 -7.12 45.43 5.12
C GLY A 5 -6.34 44.40 4.30
N GLU A 6 -5.11 44.04 4.69
CA GLU A 6 -4.32 43.02 3.99
C GLU A 6 -4.91 41.62 4.19
N LEU A 7 -5.42 41.32 5.40
CA LEU A 7 -6.09 40.05 5.70
C LEU A 7 -7.34 39.83 4.82
N GLU A 8 -8.14 40.88 4.59
CA GLU A 8 -9.35 40.78 3.76
C GLU A 8 -9.02 40.63 2.28
N ARG A 9 -8.03 41.38 1.78
CA ARG A 9 -7.53 41.21 0.41
C ARG A 9 -7.04 39.78 0.19
N TRP A 10 -6.33 39.23 1.17
CA TRP A 10 -5.85 37.85 1.13
C TRP A 10 -6.97 36.82 1.26
N LEU A 11 -7.94 36.98 2.16
CA LEU A 11 -9.11 36.07 2.24
C LEU A 11 -9.99 36.12 0.97
N SER A 12 -10.07 37.29 0.33
CA SER A 12 -10.81 37.47 -0.93
C SER A 12 -10.08 36.92 -2.16
N GLU A 13 -8.74 37.02 -2.23
CA GLU A 13 -7.94 36.37 -3.30
C GLU A 13 -8.10 34.84 -3.32
N TRP A 14 -8.58 34.24 -2.24
CA TRP A 14 -8.76 32.79 -2.07
C TRP A 14 -10.23 32.33 -2.08
N GLY A 15 -11.15 33.17 -2.60
CA GLY A 15 -12.51 32.75 -2.97
C GLY A 15 -13.66 33.17 -2.05
N TRP A 16 -13.48 34.13 -1.15
CA TRP A 16 -14.57 34.68 -0.34
C TRP A 16 -14.59 36.22 -0.40
N GLY A 17 -15.38 36.77 -1.31
CA GLY A 17 -15.75 38.17 -1.35
C GLY A 17 -17.17 38.38 -0.80
N LEU A 18 -17.26 39.13 0.31
CA LEU A 18 -18.41 39.89 0.82
C LEU A 18 -19.81 39.24 0.86
N GLY A 19 -20.28 38.94 2.07
CA GLY A 19 -21.69 38.80 2.41
C GLY A 19 -21.94 39.36 3.82
N VAL A 20 -22.35 40.62 3.89
CA VAL A 20 -22.68 41.35 5.12
C VAL A 20 -24.07 40.91 5.60
N GLY A 21 -24.17 40.50 6.87
CA GLY A 21 -25.35 40.72 7.72
C GLY A 21 -26.62 39.87 7.48
N GLY A 22 -27.05 39.19 8.53
CA GLY A 22 -28.37 38.55 8.69
C GLY A 22 -28.22 37.42 9.69
N GLY A 23 -28.45 37.62 10.99
CA GLY A 23 -29.75 37.95 11.56
C GLY A 23 -30.31 36.64 12.14
N PHE A 24 -30.32 36.55 13.46
CA PHE A 24 -30.98 35.48 14.22
C PHE A 24 -32.39 35.24 13.67
N ALA A 25 -32.67 34.02 13.21
CA ALA A 25 -34.03 33.56 12.96
C ALA A 25 -34.14 32.10 13.40
N ALA A 26 -34.79 31.92 14.54
CA ALA A 26 -35.37 30.64 14.94
C ALA A 26 -36.37 30.20 13.88
N GLY A 27 -36.22 28.98 13.39
CA GLY A 27 -37.11 28.37 12.40
C GLY A 27 -37.39 26.92 12.78
N SER A 28 -38.42 26.72 13.60
CA SER A 28 -39.10 25.43 13.75
C SER A 28 -39.65 24.98 12.40
N GLY A 29 -39.36 23.75 11.98
CA GLY A 29 -39.79 23.21 10.69
C GLY A 29 -39.95 21.69 10.70
N ALA A 30 -41.16 21.29 11.09
CA ALA A 30 -41.91 20.06 10.81
C ALA A 30 -41.24 18.82 10.17
N ALA A 31 -41.61 17.69 10.77
CA ALA A 31 -41.47 16.33 10.27
C ALA A 31 -42.00 16.14 8.83
N GLY A 32 -41.20 15.46 8.01
CA GLY A 32 -41.60 14.87 6.75
C GLY A 32 -41.29 13.38 6.78
N SER A 33 -42.33 12.57 6.92
CA SER A 33 -42.30 11.11 6.84
C SER A 33 -41.97 10.65 5.41
N GLY A 34 -40.92 9.85 5.26
CA GLY A 34 -40.62 9.09 4.04
C GLY A 34 -40.11 7.71 4.43
N THR A 35 -40.99 6.71 4.32
CA THR A 35 -40.70 5.28 4.49
C THR A 35 -39.90 4.73 3.31
N GLY A 36 -38.78 4.04 3.55
CA GLY A 36 -38.15 3.20 2.53
C GLY A 36 -36.73 2.71 2.83
N ALA A 37 -36.64 1.42 3.18
CA ALA A 37 -35.52 0.49 2.99
C ALA A 37 -34.23 0.61 3.85
N SER A 38 -34.12 -0.39 4.73
CA SER A 38 -32.93 -0.97 5.35
C SER A 38 -31.58 -0.76 4.62
N GLY A 39 -30.76 0.12 5.18
CA GLY A 39 -29.31 0.06 5.16
C GLY A 39 -28.86 0.41 6.58
N GLU A 40 -27.98 -0.39 7.18
CA GLU A 40 -27.49 -0.17 8.53
C GLU A 40 -26.72 1.16 8.56
N ALA A 41 -27.39 2.21 9.07
CA ALA A 41 -26.85 3.56 9.09
C ALA A 41 -25.72 3.63 10.11
N THR A 42 -24.50 3.92 9.65
CA THR A 42 -23.40 4.33 10.52
C THR A 42 -23.85 5.54 11.35
N PRO A 43 -23.68 5.52 12.68
CA PRO A 43 -24.19 6.58 13.54
C PRO A 43 -23.49 7.92 13.24
N ASP A 44 -24.30 8.98 13.16
CA ASP A 44 -23.83 10.37 12.98
C ASP A 44 -22.74 10.72 14.03
N PRO A 45 -21.59 11.30 13.63
CA PRO A 45 -20.55 11.71 14.58
C PRO A 45 -20.96 12.90 15.50
N GLN A 46 -22.00 13.67 15.14
CA GLN A 46 -22.49 14.82 15.93
C GLN A 46 -22.80 14.53 17.41
N PRO A 47 -23.64 13.54 17.77
CA PRO A 47 -24.03 13.28 19.16
C PRO A 47 -22.86 12.89 20.07
N ARG A 48 -21.79 12.29 19.53
CA ARG A 48 -20.58 12.00 20.32
C ARG A 48 -19.73 13.24 20.52
N LEU A 49 -19.65 14.10 19.51
CA LEU A 49 -18.97 15.38 19.61
C LEU A 49 -19.65 16.29 20.64
N ASP A 50 -20.98 16.39 20.63
CA ASP A 50 -21.73 17.21 21.59
C ASP A 50 -21.49 16.77 23.04
N LYS A 51 -21.35 15.46 23.28
CA LYS A 51 -21.00 14.91 24.60
C LYS A 51 -19.55 15.15 24.98
N ALA A 52 -18.63 15.15 24.01
CA ALA A 52 -17.22 15.43 24.24
C ALA A 52 -16.94 16.92 24.48
N THR A 53 -17.78 17.81 23.94
CA THR A 53 -17.63 19.28 24.04
C THR A 53 -18.64 19.94 24.97
N ASP A 54 -19.23 19.20 25.91
CA ASP A 54 -20.23 19.77 26.84
C ASP A 54 -19.57 20.84 27.74
N PRO A 55 -20.06 22.10 27.72
CA PRO A 55 -19.52 23.18 28.55
C PRO A 55 -19.80 22.99 30.06
N SER A 56 -20.72 22.10 30.42
CA SER A 56 -21.13 21.85 31.81
C SER A 56 -20.15 20.96 32.57
N ILE A 57 -19.26 20.25 31.85
CA ILE A 57 -18.28 19.34 32.43
C ILE A 57 -16.93 20.07 32.50
N PRO A 58 -16.26 20.17 33.67
CA PRO A 58 -14.97 20.84 33.77
C PRO A 58 -13.79 19.96 33.33
N GLU A 59 -13.98 18.64 33.27
CA GLU A 59 -12.96 17.64 32.91
C GLU A 59 -13.23 17.05 31.52
N GLU A 60 -12.15 16.72 30.81
CA GLU A 60 -12.20 16.20 29.45
C GLU A 60 -12.72 14.74 29.45
N ASN A 61 -13.78 14.48 28.68
CA ASN A 61 -14.35 13.13 28.56
C ASN A 61 -13.55 12.30 27.54
N TRP A 62 -12.42 11.76 27.98
CA TRP A 62 -11.50 10.97 27.17
C TRP A 62 -12.16 9.78 26.45
N GLU A 63 -13.14 9.14 27.09
CA GLU A 63 -13.89 8.03 26.49
C GLU A 63 -14.69 8.50 25.27
N CYS A 64 -15.40 9.62 25.38
CA CYS A 64 -16.15 10.20 24.26
C CYS A 64 -15.23 10.76 23.17
N ILE A 65 -14.09 11.34 23.53
CA ILE A 65 -13.08 11.82 22.58
C ILE A 65 -12.53 10.66 21.74
N GLN A 66 -12.19 9.53 22.38
CA GLN A 66 -11.68 8.36 21.68
C GLN A 66 -12.75 7.71 20.79
N GLN A 67 -13.98 7.56 21.30
CA GLN A 67 -15.10 7.04 20.51
C GLN A 67 -15.47 7.93 19.31
N PHE A 68 -15.23 9.24 19.40
CA PHE A 68 -15.37 10.15 18.25
C PHE A 68 -14.27 9.89 17.21
N CYS A 69 -13.01 9.77 17.63
CA CYS A 69 -11.91 9.44 16.72
C CYS A 69 -12.11 8.09 16.01
N ASP A 70 -12.56 7.07 16.75
CA ASP A 70 -12.85 5.75 16.19
C ASP A 70 -13.99 5.81 15.17
N GLN A 71 -15.02 6.62 15.43
CA GLN A 71 -16.13 6.84 14.48
C GLN A 71 -15.66 7.54 13.20
N VAL A 72 -14.79 8.55 13.33
CA VAL A 72 -14.23 9.28 12.19
C VAL A 72 -13.39 8.35 11.30
N ASN A 73 -12.70 7.38 11.90
CA ASN A 73 -11.91 6.40 11.17
C ASN A 73 -12.76 5.29 10.52
N ALA A 74 -13.84 4.89 11.18
CA ALA A 74 -14.76 3.85 10.71
C ALA A 74 -15.60 4.29 9.51
N ASP A 75 -15.92 5.58 9.40
CA ASP A 75 -16.70 6.15 8.30
C ASP A 75 -15.80 6.59 7.12
N ILE A 76 -16.29 6.38 5.89
CA ILE A 76 -15.65 6.82 4.65
C ILE A 76 -15.71 8.35 4.54
N GLU A 77 -16.84 8.96 4.95
CA GLU A 77 -17.02 10.42 4.90
C GLU A 77 -16.61 11.13 6.20
N GLY A 78 -16.39 10.37 7.28
CA GLY A 78 -16.01 10.85 8.61
C GLY A 78 -14.88 11.88 8.60
N PRO A 79 -13.72 11.62 7.95
CA PRO A 79 -12.60 12.55 7.92
C PRO A 79 -12.90 13.90 7.26
N SER A 80 -13.92 13.95 6.38
CA SER A 80 -14.35 15.19 5.71
C SER A 80 -15.41 15.97 6.48
N LEU A 81 -16.25 15.26 7.27
CA LEU A 81 -17.31 15.86 8.06
C LEU A 81 -16.81 16.34 9.43
N ALA A 82 -15.93 15.59 10.07
CA ALA A 82 -15.43 15.90 11.41
C ALA A 82 -14.78 17.29 11.55
N PRO A 83 -13.89 17.74 10.63
CA PRO A 83 -13.33 19.09 10.69
C PRO A 83 -14.40 20.18 10.60
N ARG A 84 -15.50 19.96 9.86
CA ARG A 84 -16.60 20.93 9.77
C ARG A 84 -17.34 21.07 11.08
N LEU A 85 -17.61 19.95 11.75
CA LEU A 85 -18.29 19.94 13.05
C LEU A 85 -17.40 20.54 14.14
N LEU A 86 -16.11 20.19 14.14
CA LEU A 86 -15.11 20.75 15.06
C LEU A 86 -14.97 22.26 14.87
N ALA A 87 -14.90 22.76 13.63
CA ALA A 87 -14.81 24.19 13.36
C ALA A 87 -15.98 24.97 13.98
N HIS A 88 -17.21 24.45 13.89
CA HIS A 88 -18.38 25.07 14.50
C HIS A 88 -18.28 25.11 16.03
N LYS A 89 -17.76 24.06 16.67
CA LYS A 89 -17.56 23.98 18.12
C LYS A 89 -16.42 24.88 18.62
N ILE A 90 -15.33 24.99 17.86
CA ILE A 90 -14.19 25.86 18.18
C ILE A 90 -14.59 27.35 18.10
N GLN A 91 -15.56 27.69 17.24
CA GLN A 91 -16.13 29.03 17.13
C GLN A 91 -17.16 29.37 18.22
N SER A 92 -17.43 28.45 19.14
CA SER A 92 -18.39 28.68 20.22
C SER A 92 -17.97 29.89 21.08
N PRO A 93 -18.91 30.76 21.47
CA PRO A 93 -18.64 31.83 22.43
C PRO A 93 -18.35 31.29 23.84
N GLN A 94 -18.63 30.01 24.10
CA GLN A 94 -18.35 29.37 25.39
C GLN A 94 -16.89 28.91 25.43
N GLU A 95 -16.09 29.48 26.34
CA GLU A 95 -14.65 29.20 26.47
C GLU A 95 -14.37 27.69 26.63
N MET A 96 -15.12 26.99 27.50
CA MET A 96 -14.91 25.57 27.76
C MET A 96 -15.25 24.67 26.57
N GLU A 97 -16.38 24.94 25.87
CA GLU A 97 -16.77 24.18 24.67
C GLU A 97 -15.71 24.30 23.57
N ALA A 98 -15.18 25.51 23.35
CA ALA A 98 -14.12 25.75 22.38
C ALA A 98 -12.80 25.07 22.77
N LEU A 99 -12.43 25.07 24.05
CA LEU A 99 -11.22 24.40 24.54
C LEU A 99 -11.32 22.87 24.40
N HIS A 100 -12.46 22.28 24.77
CA HIS A 100 -12.68 20.84 24.57
C HIS A 100 -12.66 20.45 23.09
N ALA A 101 -13.27 21.27 22.23
CA ALA A 101 -13.22 21.04 20.79
C ALA A 101 -11.79 21.08 20.23
N LEU A 102 -10.92 21.94 20.77
CA LEU A 102 -9.49 21.97 20.43
C LEU A 102 -8.76 20.72 20.93
N THR A 103 -9.07 20.20 22.12
CA THR A 103 -8.53 18.92 22.61
C THR A 103 -8.97 17.75 21.72
N VAL A 104 -10.25 17.70 21.32
CA VAL A 104 -10.75 16.69 20.36
C VAL A 104 -10.00 16.79 19.04
N LEU A 105 -9.82 18.01 18.51
CA LEU A 105 -9.07 18.25 17.27
C LEU A 105 -7.64 17.73 17.36
N GLU A 106 -6.90 18.05 18.43
CA GLU A 106 -5.53 17.52 18.62
C GLU A 106 -5.52 15.99 18.68
N THR A 107 -6.49 15.38 19.36
CA THR A 107 -6.60 13.93 19.47
C THR A 107 -6.92 13.28 18.11
N CYS A 108 -7.79 13.88 17.30
CA CYS A 108 -8.07 13.43 15.93
C CYS A 108 -6.85 13.55 15.03
N VAL A 109 -6.04 14.61 15.14
CA VAL A 109 -4.79 14.74 14.38
C VAL A 109 -3.82 13.60 14.71
N ASN A 110 -3.78 13.15 15.97
CA ASN A 110 -2.91 12.06 16.38
C ASN A 110 -3.42 10.66 15.96
N ASN A 111 -4.74 10.47 15.89
CA ASN A 111 -5.34 9.13 15.74
C ASN A 111 -6.00 8.85 14.37
N CYS A 112 -6.27 9.85 13.54
CA CYS A 112 -7.05 9.67 12.30
C CYS A 112 -6.22 9.59 11.01
N GLY A 113 -4.90 9.79 11.09
CA GLY A 113 -3.95 9.63 9.99
C GLY A 113 -4.15 10.60 8.81
N GLU A 114 -3.53 10.28 7.67
CA GLU A 114 -3.40 11.23 6.55
C GLU A 114 -4.73 11.72 5.97
N ARG A 115 -5.79 10.89 5.92
CA ARG A 115 -7.10 11.30 5.37
C ARG A 115 -7.67 12.51 6.10
N PHE A 116 -7.50 12.55 7.42
CA PHE A 116 -7.91 13.68 8.24
C PHE A 116 -6.94 14.86 8.11
N HIS A 117 -5.63 14.60 8.03
CA HIS A 117 -4.60 15.64 7.84
C HIS A 117 -4.83 16.46 6.57
N HIS A 118 -5.18 15.80 5.45
CA HIS A 118 -5.47 16.48 4.19
C HIS A 118 -6.68 17.42 4.29
N GLU A 119 -7.68 17.12 5.12
CA GLU A 119 -8.87 17.96 5.28
C GLU A 119 -8.58 19.20 6.15
N ILE A 120 -7.84 19.04 7.25
CA ILE A 120 -7.47 20.18 8.11
C ILE A 120 -6.43 21.11 7.44
N ALA A 121 -5.63 20.60 6.51
CA ALA A 121 -4.67 21.38 5.72
C ALA A 121 -5.34 22.24 4.62
N LYS A 122 -6.63 22.03 4.33
CA LYS A 122 -7.37 22.85 3.36
C LYS A 122 -7.69 24.22 3.96
N PHE A 123 -7.63 25.24 3.10
CA PHE A 123 -8.04 26.61 3.45
C PHE A 123 -9.44 26.71 4.00
N ARG A 124 -10.36 25.85 3.55
CA ARG A 124 -11.74 25.81 4.06
C ARG A 124 -11.76 25.68 5.59
N PHE A 125 -10.93 24.80 6.15
CA PHE A 125 -10.84 24.60 7.59
C PHE A 125 -9.95 25.64 8.27
N LEU A 126 -8.76 25.93 7.70
CA LEU A 126 -7.85 26.95 8.25
C LEU A 126 -8.51 28.32 8.39
N ASN A 127 -9.36 28.72 7.44
CA ASN A 127 -10.12 29.96 7.50
C ASN A 127 -11.06 30.02 8.70
N GLU A 128 -11.64 28.90 9.11
CA GLU A 128 -12.51 28.85 10.29
C GLU A 128 -11.72 29.12 11.58
N LEU A 129 -10.46 28.66 11.66
CA LEU A 129 -9.56 28.99 12.78
C LEU A 129 -9.08 30.45 12.72
N ILE A 130 -8.76 30.97 11.52
CA ILE A 130 -8.35 32.37 11.33
C ILE A 130 -9.47 33.33 11.77
N LYS A 131 -10.75 33.00 11.53
CA LYS A 131 -11.89 33.80 12.00
C LYS A 131 -11.95 33.91 13.53
N VAL A 132 -11.53 32.88 14.26
CA VAL A 132 -11.44 32.87 15.74
C VAL A 132 -10.36 33.83 16.24
N LEU A 133 -9.26 33.96 15.51
CA LEU A 133 -8.16 34.84 15.86
C LEU A 133 -8.36 36.29 15.39
N SER A 134 -9.14 36.50 14.33
CA SER A 134 -9.31 37.81 13.71
C SER A 134 -10.27 38.70 14.51
N PRO A 135 -9.83 39.90 14.96
CA PRO A 135 -10.68 40.86 15.67
C PRO A 135 -11.89 41.36 14.87
N LYS A 136 -11.87 41.20 13.53
CA LYS A 136 -12.97 41.57 12.63
C LYS A 136 -14.08 40.52 12.56
N TYR A 137 -13.85 39.32 13.07
CA TYR A 137 -14.81 38.21 13.11
C TYR A 137 -15.07 37.81 14.57
N TYR A 138 -14.61 36.63 15.00
CA TYR A 138 -14.89 36.12 16.34
C TYR A 138 -13.85 36.52 17.39
N GLY A 139 -12.71 37.09 16.99
CA GLY A 139 -11.60 37.39 17.92
C GLY A 139 -11.89 38.41 19.02
N THR A 140 -13.00 39.16 18.92
CA THR A 140 -13.52 40.04 19.98
C THR A 140 -14.37 39.31 21.02
N TRP A 141 -15.02 38.22 20.62
CA TRP A 141 -15.87 37.40 21.50
C TRP A 141 -15.13 36.18 22.04
N SER A 142 -14.10 35.71 21.34
CA SER A 142 -13.24 34.62 21.79
C SER A 142 -12.30 35.08 22.90
N SER A 143 -12.20 34.27 23.95
CA SER A 143 -11.31 34.55 25.08
C SER A 143 -9.84 34.50 24.67
N GLU A 144 -8.97 35.17 25.44
CA GLU A 144 -7.53 35.17 25.19
C GLU A 144 -6.93 33.76 25.28
N LYS A 145 -7.49 32.89 26.15
CA LYS A 145 -7.05 31.49 26.27
C LYS A 145 -7.36 30.69 25.00
N VAL A 146 -8.57 30.81 24.45
CA VAL A 146 -8.94 30.13 23.20
C VAL A 146 -8.08 30.61 22.05
N LYS A 147 -7.86 31.92 21.91
CA LYS A 147 -6.99 32.48 20.86
C LYS A 147 -5.54 32.01 20.99
N SER A 148 -5.01 31.96 22.22
CA SER A 148 -3.68 31.43 22.49
C SER A 148 -3.59 29.96 22.09
N ARG A 149 -4.58 29.14 22.46
CA ARG A 149 -4.63 27.72 22.14
C ARG A 149 -4.75 27.44 20.64
N VAL A 150 -5.61 28.19 19.92
CA VAL A 150 -5.70 28.09 18.44
C VAL A 150 -4.37 28.46 17.78
N THR A 151 -3.69 29.49 18.31
CA THR A 151 -2.37 29.90 17.80
C THR A 151 -1.32 28.82 18.02
N GLU A 152 -1.32 28.16 19.19
CA GLU A 152 -0.44 27.00 19.48
C GLU A 152 -0.71 25.84 18.53
N VAL A 153 -1.98 25.51 18.27
CA VAL A 153 -2.37 24.42 17.36
C VAL A 153 -1.92 24.69 15.93
N ILE A 154 -2.16 25.90 15.40
CA ILE A 154 -1.70 26.26 14.05
C ILE A 154 -0.17 26.23 13.99
N PHE A 155 0.52 26.74 15.02
CA PHE A 155 1.97 26.74 15.07
C PHE A 155 2.54 25.32 15.14
N SER A 156 1.98 24.43 15.98
CA SER A 156 2.44 23.04 16.06
C SER A 156 2.31 22.35 14.71
N TRP A 157 1.22 22.61 13.96
CA TRP A 157 1.04 22.09 12.61
C TRP A 157 2.05 22.60 11.59
N THR A 158 2.59 23.82 11.74
CA THR A 158 3.67 24.31 10.87
C THR A 158 4.96 23.49 11.04
N VAL A 159 5.16 22.92 12.23
CA VAL A 159 6.29 22.06 12.57
C VAL A 159 5.99 20.59 12.20
N TRP A 160 4.76 20.13 12.45
CA TRP A 160 4.35 18.75 12.21
C TRP A 160 4.16 18.45 10.71
N PHE A 161 3.70 19.43 9.93
CA PHE A 161 3.43 19.30 8.50
C PHE A 161 4.25 20.31 7.69
N PRO A 162 5.59 20.19 7.64
CA PRO A 162 6.45 21.17 6.94
C PRO A 162 6.20 21.20 5.42
N GLN A 163 5.66 20.10 4.87
CA GLN A 163 5.30 19.96 3.46
C GLN A 163 4.05 20.78 3.10
N GLU A 164 3.17 21.07 4.08
CA GLU A 164 1.90 21.75 3.87
C GLU A 164 2.08 23.28 3.86
N VAL A 165 2.39 23.80 2.68
CA VAL A 165 2.65 25.24 2.43
C VAL A 165 1.49 26.12 2.92
N LYS A 166 0.25 25.64 2.82
CA LYS A 166 -0.97 26.37 3.19
C LYS A 166 -1.02 26.73 4.68
N ILE A 167 -0.63 25.80 5.54
CA ILE A 167 -0.61 25.98 6.99
C ILE A 167 0.47 27.00 7.36
N ARG A 168 1.65 26.87 6.74
CA ARG A 168 2.76 27.81 6.91
C ARG A 168 2.40 29.23 6.49
N ASP A 169 1.79 29.39 5.31
CA ASP A 169 1.41 30.70 4.77
C ASP A 169 0.33 31.36 5.65
N ALA A 170 -0.65 30.58 6.13
CA ALA A 170 -1.68 31.05 7.07
C ALA A 170 -1.06 31.56 8.38
N TYR A 171 -0.10 30.82 8.96
CA TYR A 171 0.57 31.23 10.19
C TYR A 171 1.45 32.48 10.01
N GLN A 172 2.23 32.52 8.92
CA GLN A 172 3.05 33.69 8.59
C GLN A 172 2.19 34.94 8.36
N MET A 173 1.02 34.80 7.76
CA MET A 173 0.05 35.87 7.61
C MET A 173 -0.42 36.40 8.97
N LEU A 174 -0.81 35.51 9.90
CA LEU A 174 -1.24 35.90 11.25
C LEU A 174 -0.14 36.67 12.02
N LYS A 175 1.13 36.28 11.84
CA LYS A 175 2.29 37.02 12.37
C LYS A 175 2.47 38.38 11.70
N LYS A 176 2.41 38.45 10.37
CA LYS A 176 2.56 39.70 9.61
C LYS A 176 1.50 40.74 9.98
N GLN A 177 0.27 40.28 10.26
CA GLN A 177 -0.84 41.14 10.70
C GLN A 177 -0.75 41.58 12.17
N GLY A 178 0.23 41.07 12.93
CA GLY A 178 0.38 41.36 14.35
C GLY A 178 -0.73 40.75 15.22
N ILE A 179 -1.46 39.75 14.69
CA ILE A 179 -2.45 38.96 15.44
C ILE A 179 -1.70 38.01 16.38
N VAL A 180 -0.58 37.45 15.92
CA VAL A 180 0.37 36.68 16.73
C VAL A 180 1.57 37.59 17.03
N LYS A 181 1.75 37.96 18.30
CA LYS A 181 2.79 38.91 18.73
C LYS A 181 4.14 38.25 19.00
N GLU A 182 4.14 37.04 19.55
CA GLU A 182 5.33 36.23 19.80
C GLU A 182 5.02 34.76 19.47
N ASP A 183 6.03 34.03 19.00
CA ASP A 183 5.89 32.60 18.73
C ASP A 183 5.70 31.85 20.06
N PRO A 184 4.66 31.04 20.22
CA PRO A 184 4.44 30.31 21.46
C PRO A 184 5.61 29.37 21.72
N LYS A 185 6.13 29.37 22.95
CA LYS A 185 7.15 28.42 23.41
C LYS A 185 6.50 27.04 23.54
N VAL A 186 6.41 26.30 22.44
CA VAL A 186 5.93 24.91 22.49
C VAL A 186 7.01 24.07 23.17
N PRO A 187 6.70 23.36 24.27
CA PRO A 187 7.64 22.47 24.92
C PRO A 187 8.12 21.38 23.93
N GLU A 188 9.43 21.15 23.86
CA GLU A 188 10.08 20.17 22.97
C GLU A 188 9.48 18.75 23.08
N ASP A 189 8.92 18.41 24.25
CA ASP A 189 8.25 17.13 24.53
C ASP A 189 6.89 16.94 23.83
N LYS A 190 6.26 18.02 23.32
CA LYS A 190 4.99 17.98 22.56
C LYS A 190 5.18 18.17 21.05
N ILE A 191 6.42 18.27 20.57
CA ILE A 191 6.76 18.55 19.16
C ILE A 191 6.80 17.28 18.31
N LEU A 192 6.90 16.11 18.94
CA LEU A 192 6.82 14.83 18.24
C LEU A 192 5.40 14.26 18.38
N PRO A 193 4.79 13.73 17.30
CA PRO A 193 3.55 12.98 17.47
C PRO A 193 3.80 11.88 18.52
N PRO A 194 2.88 11.64 19.48
CA PRO A 194 2.92 10.36 20.17
C PRO A 194 2.96 9.29 19.07
N PRO A 195 3.92 8.35 19.09
CA PRO A 195 3.94 7.29 18.11
C PRO A 195 2.54 6.67 18.09
N SER A 196 1.94 6.57 16.91
CA SER A 196 0.68 5.87 16.68
C SER A 196 0.65 4.64 17.58
N PRO A 197 -0.44 4.38 18.36
CA PRO A 197 -0.49 3.24 19.27
C PRO A 197 0.03 2.03 18.52
N ARG A 198 1.23 1.59 18.92
CA ARG A 198 1.90 0.47 18.26
C ARG A 198 0.91 -0.68 18.34
N SER A 199 0.58 -1.27 17.19
CA SER A 199 -0.24 -2.49 17.18
C SER A 199 0.38 -3.44 18.21
N GLN A 200 -0.43 -4.13 19.01
CA GLN A 200 0.07 -4.99 20.11
C GLN A 200 0.97 -6.16 19.62
N ASN A 201 1.21 -6.25 18.31
CA ASN A 201 2.16 -7.13 17.65
C ASN A 201 3.27 -6.31 16.96
N SER A 202 3.73 -5.25 17.60
CA SER A 202 4.71 -4.32 17.03
C SER A 202 6.10 -4.95 17.11
N ILE A 203 6.72 -5.20 15.95
CA ILE A 203 8.11 -4.92 15.54
C ILE A 203 9.23 -5.16 16.57
N PHE A 204 9.11 -4.51 17.72
CA PHE A 204 10.06 -4.44 18.83
C PHE A 204 9.76 -5.46 19.94
N ASP A 205 8.56 -6.03 20.02
CA ASP A 205 8.18 -6.97 21.09
C ASP A 205 8.53 -8.43 20.76
N THR A 206 8.97 -8.73 19.54
CA THR A 206 9.39 -10.10 19.16
C THR A 206 10.72 -10.50 19.79
N ASP A 207 11.55 -9.52 20.17
CA ASP A 207 12.85 -9.73 20.80
C ASP A 207 12.99 -8.76 21.98
N GLU A 208 12.41 -9.17 23.11
CA GLU A 208 12.34 -8.39 24.34
C GLU A 208 13.73 -7.95 24.84
N GLU A 209 14.78 -8.71 24.52
CA GLU A 209 16.16 -8.39 24.86
C GLU A 209 16.73 -7.25 23.99
N LYS A 210 16.52 -7.29 22.67
CA LYS A 210 16.94 -6.21 21.76
C LYS A 210 16.23 -4.89 22.09
N SER A 211 14.95 -4.93 22.46
CA SER A 211 14.18 -3.75 22.84
C SER A 211 14.63 -3.14 24.18
N LYS A 212 14.93 -3.98 25.18
CA LYS A 212 15.55 -3.53 26.43
C LYS A 212 16.93 -2.92 26.21
N LEU A 213 17.74 -3.51 25.34
CA LEU A 213 19.06 -2.99 24.98
C LEU A 213 18.97 -1.64 24.26
N LEU A 214 18.07 -1.53 23.28
CA LEU A 214 17.85 -0.28 22.55
C LEU A 214 17.41 0.85 23.49
N ALA A 215 16.50 0.57 24.43
CA ALA A 215 16.05 1.55 25.41
C ALA A 215 17.18 2.02 26.35
N ARG A 216 18.14 1.14 26.67
CA ARG A 216 19.33 1.52 27.45
C ARG A 216 20.28 2.38 26.64
N LEU A 217 20.54 2.02 25.38
CA LEU A 217 21.45 2.76 24.50
C LEU A 217 20.93 4.17 24.18
N LEU A 218 19.62 4.32 23.98
CA LEU A 218 18.99 5.63 23.74
C LEU A 218 18.94 6.53 24.98
N LYS A 219 18.99 5.96 26.20
CA LYS A 219 19.05 6.71 27.46
C LYS A 219 20.46 7.16 27.84
N SER A 220 21.49 6.71 27.12
CA SER A 220 22.88 7.07 27.40
C SER A 220 23.23 8.42 26.76
N ASN A 221 24.07 9.21 27.44
CA ASN A 221 24.60 10.48 26.94
C ASN A 221 25.90 10.30 26.12
N HIS A 222 26.34 9.07 25.90
CA HIS A 222 27.57 8.79 25.16
C HIS A 222 27.31 8.70 23.66
N SER A 223 28.14 9.37 22.87
CA SER A 223 28.04 9.34 21.40
C SER A 223 28.19 7.94 20.82
N GLU A 224 28.91 7.04 21.49
CA GLU A 224 29.11 5.66 21.03
C GLU A 224 27.85 4.81 21.21
N ASP A 225 27.15 4.97 22.33
CA ASP A 225 25.90 4.26 22.63
C ASP A 225 24.78 4.70 21.69
N LEU A 226 24.71 6.00 21.36
CA LEU A 226 23.77 6.53 20.37
C LEU A 226 24.06 5.98 18.96
N GLN A 227 25.34 5.82 18.60
CA GLN A 227 25.71 5.17 17.34
C GLN A 227 25.35 3.68 17.33
N ALA A 228 25.53 2.98 18.46
CA ALA A 228 25.11 1.59 18.61
C ALA A 228 23.59 1.45 18.51
N ALA A 229 22.82 2.36 19.13
CA ALA A 229 21.37 2.42 19.00
C ALA A 229 20.94 2.61 17.54
N ASN A 230 21.55 3.54 16.81
CA ASN A 230 21.23 3.77 15.39
C ASN A 230 21.52 2.54 14.51
N ARG A 231 22.60 1.81 14.79
CA ARG A 231 22.91 0.54 14.10
C ARG A 231 21.89 -0.55 14.45
N LEU A 232 21.51 -0.66 15.72
CA LEU A 232 20.53 -1.63 16.19
C LEU A 232 19.15 -1.35 15.57
N ILE A 233 18.68 -0.10 15.57
CA ILE A 233 17.44 0.33 14.90
C ILE A 233 17.46 -0.09 13.43
N LYS A 234 18.57 0.17 12.72
CA LYS A 234 18.71 -0.18 11.30
C LYS A 234 18.62 -1.69 11.06
N SER A 235 19.20 -2.50 11.96
CA SER A 235 19.10 -3.98 11.89
C SER A 235 17.67 -4.45 12.17
N MET A 236 17.02 -3.91 13.21
CA MET A 236 15.66 -4.28 13.60
C MET A 236 14.65 -3.97 12.50
N ILE A 237 14.71 -2.78 11.89
CA ILE A 237 13.83 -2.41 10.77
C ILE A 237 14.03 -3.34 9.57
N LYS A 238 15.29 -3.72 9.26
CA LYS A 238 15.58 -4.61 8.14
C LYS A 238 15.07 -6.03 8.40
N GLU A 239 15.36 -6.59 9.58
CA GLU A 239 14.88 -7.92 9.99
C GLU A 239 13.35 -7.98 9.97
N GLU A 240 12.70 -6.92 10.43
CA GLU A 240 11.25 -6.83 10.39
C GLU A 240 10.72 -6.72 8.96
N GLN A 241 11.28 -5.84 8.12
CA GLN A 241 10.81 -5.69 6.75
C GLN A 241 10.89 -7.02 5.97
N GLU A 242 11.92 -7.83 6.27
CA GLU A 242 12.04 -9.18 5.74
C GLU A 242 10.97 -10.13 6.31
N LYS A 243 10.71 -10.09 7.62
CA LYS A 243 9.63 -10.87 8.26
C LYS A 243 8.25 -10.48 7.75
N SER A 244 7.92 -9.19 7.68
CA SER A 244 6.64 -8.69 7.19
C SER A 244 6.42 -9.05 5.71
N ALA A 245 7.48 -9.00 4.89
CA ALA A 245 7.42 -9.46 3.50
C ALA A 245 7.17 -10.98 3.41
N LYS A 246 7.77 -11.79 4.29
CA LYS A 246 7.51 -13.24 4.36
C LYS A 246 6.06 -13.52 4.78
N VAL A 247 5.57 -12.86 5.82
CA VAL A 247 4.17 -12.98 6.30
C VAL A 247 3.19 -12.56 5.21
N SER A 248 3.43 -11.43 4.55
CA SER A 248 2.57 -10.94 3.46
C SER A 248 2.51 -11.94 2.29
N ARG A 249 3.65 -12.50 1.86
CA ARG A 249 3.66 -13.55 0.82
C ARG A 249 2.88 -14.79 1.25
N ARG A 250 3.04 -15.21 2.51
CA ARG A 250 2.31 -16.35 3.08
C ARG A 250 0.81 -16.10 3.05
N VAL A 251 0.35 -15.01 3.65
CA VAL A 251 -1.07 -14.65 3.76
C VAL A 251 -1.70 -14.50 2.37
N ASN A 252 -1.04 -13.82 1.44
CA ASN A 252 -1.57 -13.66 0.08
C ASN A 252 -1.75 -15.01 -0.63
N THR A 253 -0.76 -15.91 -0.52
CA THR A 253 -0.82 -17.23 -1.16
C THR A 253 -1.89 -18.11 -0.51
N ILE A 254 -2.00 -18.08 0.82
CA ILE A 254 -3.04 -18.81 1.56
C ILE A 254 -4.43 -18.29 1.21
N SER A 255 -4.62 -16.97 1.13
CA SER A 255 -5.90 -16.36 0.72
C SER A 255 -6.27 -16.81 -0.69
N GLU A 256 -5.34 -16.71 -1.64
CA GLU A 256 -5.56 -17.14 -3.02
C GLU A 256 -5.95 -18.63 -3.09
N VAL A 257 -5.27 -19.50 -2.34
CA VAL A 257 -5.61 -20.93 -2.27
C VAL A 257 -7.00 -21.13 -1.68
N SER A 258 -7.32 -20.46 -0.57
CA SER A 258 -8.60 -20.61 0.12
C SER A 258 -9.77 -20.12 -0.74
N GLU A 259 -9.62 -19.01 -1.44
CA GLU A 259 -10.63 -18.46 -2.35
C GLU A 259 -10.86 -19.37 -3.56
N ASN A 260 -9.79 -19.84 -4.19
CA ASN A 260 -9.89 -20.73 -5.35
C ASN A 260 -10.46 -22.11 -4.96
N ALA A 261 -10.06 -22.66 -3.81
CA ALA A 261 -10.61 -23.92 -3.30
C ALA A 261 -12.11 -23.79 -3.01
N LYS A 262 -12.53 -22.72 -2.31
CA LYS A 262 -13.93 -22.46 -2.00
C LYS A 262 -14.79 -22.32 -3.27
N ARG A 263 -14.33 -21.53 -4.24
CA ARG A 263 -15.04 -21.34 -5.52
C ARG A 263 -15.14 -22.64 -6.31
N MET A 264 -14.08 -23.47 -6.26
CA MET A 264 -14.10 -24.79 -6.89
C MET A 264 -15.12 -25.70 -6.21
N ASP A 265 -15.16 -25.74 -4.88
CA ASP A 265 -16.15 -26.52 -4.13
C ASP A 265 -17.59 -26.09 -4.44
N GLU A 266 -17.87 -24.78 -4.51
CA GLU A 266 -19.20 -24.24 -4.88
C GLU A 266 -19.64 -24.68 -6.29
N LEU A 267 -18.74 -24.60 -7.28
CA LEU A 267 -19.03 -25.05 -8.64
C LEU A 267 -19.18 -26.58 -8.72
N LEU A 268 -18.43 -27.34 -7.92
CA LEU A 268 -18.56 -28.79 -7.84
C LEU A 268 -19.86 -29.24 -7.17
N GLU A 269 -20.38 -28.48 -6.20
CA GLU A 269 -21.71 -28.73 -5.64
C GLU A 269 -22.82 -28.49 -6.67
N ASN A 270 -22.71 -27.41 -7.45
CA ASN A 270 -23.64 -27.14 -8.55
C ASN A 270 -23.54 -28.20 -9.67
N TYR A 271 -22.35 -28.77 -9.88
CA TYR A 271 -22.15 -29.92 -10.78
C TYR A 271 -22.96 -31.13 -10.35
N LYS A 272 -22.89 -31.48 -9.06
CA LYS A 272 -23.63 -32.63 -8.51
C LYS A 272 -25.15 -32.45 -8.64
N LYS A 273 -25.64 -31.21 -8.65
CA LYS A 273 -27.05 -30.87 -8.84
C LYS A 273 -27.49 -30.84 -10.31
N GLN A 274 -26.59 -31.11 -11.28
CA GLN A 274 -26.82 -31.05 -12.73
C GLN A 274 -27.24 -29.67 -13.26
N GLU A 275 -26.92 -28.58 -12.56
CA GLU A 275 -27.35 -27.21 -12.90
C GLU A 275 -26.29 -26.39 -13.66
N LEU A 276 -25.22 -27.00 -14.18
CA LEU A 276 -24.09 -26.25 -14.73
C LEU A 276 -24.23 -25.88 -16.20
N SER A 277 -23.87 -24.64 -16.51
CA SER A 277 -23.70 -24.15 -17.88
C SER A 277 -22.35 -24.59 -18.47
N LYS A 278 -22.24 -24.60 -19.81
CA LYS A 278 -20.97 -24.86 -20.52
C LYS A 278 -19.86 -23.87 -20.12
N SER A 279 -20.24 -22.61 -19.85
CA SER A 279 -19.33 -21.58 -19.32
C SER A 279 -18.74 -21.99 -17.97
N ASP A 280 -19.56 -22.59 -17.10
CA ASP A 280 -19.11 -22.95 -15.76
C ASP A 280 -18.12 -24.11 -15.78
N HIS A 281 -18.27 -25.03 -16.75
CA HIS A 281 -17.31 -26.11 -16.98
C HIS A 281 -15.91 -25.58 -17.36
N GLU A 282 -15.84 -24.58 -18.24
CA GLU A 282 -14.57 -23.92 -18.61
C GLU A 282 -13.94 -23.19 -17.41
N THR A 283 -14.76 -22.51 -16.60
CA THR A 283 -14.28 -21.86 -15.37
C THR A 283 -13.76 -22.85 -14.34
N LEU A 284 -14.42 -24.00 -14.18
CA LEU A 284 -14.01 -25.07 -13.28
C LEU A 284 -12.68 -25.70 -13.72
N GLN A 285 -12.51 -25.95 -15.02
CA GLN A 285 -11.24 -26.45 -15.57
C GLN A 285 -10.10 -25.45 -15.36
N THR A 286 -10.36 -24.16 -15.54
CA THR A 286 -9.38 -23.08 -15.30
C THR A 286 -8.99 -23.00 -13.82
N LEU A 287 -9.96 -23.11 -12.92
CA LEU A 287 -9.72 -23.14 -11.47
C LEU A 287 -8.91 -24.37 -11.06
N PHE A 288 -9.21 -25.55 -11.61
CA PHE A 288 -8.44 -26.76 -11.36
C PHE A 288 -6.96 -26.60 -11.76
N GLN A 289 -6.69 -26.07 -12.95
CA GLN A 289 -5.32 -25.81 -13.40
C GLN A 289 -4.59 -24.79 -12.51
N ARG A 290 -5.30 -23.77 -12.01
CA ARG A 290 -4.75 -22.79 -11.06
C ARG A 290 -4.42 -23.43 -9.72
N CYS A 291 -5.34 -24.22 -9.17
CA CYS A 291 -5.16 -24.96 -7.91
C CYS A 291 -3.98 -25.95 -7.97
N GLU A 292 -3.80 -26.67 -9.08
CA GLU A 292 -2.63 -27.55 -9.28
C GLU A 292 -1.29 -26.78 -9.27
N LYS A 293 -1.25 -25.57 -9.82
CA LYS A 293 -0.04 -24.71 -9.80
C LYS A 293 0.27 -24.12 -8.42
N LEU A 294 -0.74 -23.93 -7.57
CA LEU A 294 -0.57 -23.38 -6.22
C LEU A 294 0.01 -24.42 -5.23
N ARG A 295 -0.21 -25.72 -5.46
CA ARG A 295 0.27 -26.78 -4.57
C ARG A 295 1.81 -26.77 -4.37
N PRO A 296 2.67 -26.73 -5.41
CA PRO A 296 4.11 -26.60 -5.23
C PRO A 296 4.55 -25.33 -4.50
N LEU A 297 3.78 -24.23 -4.63
CA LEU A 297 4.08 -22.98 -3.94
C LEU A 297 3.85 -23.08 -2.44
N LEU A 298 2.76 -23.74 -2.02
CA LEU A 298 2.51 -24.03 -0.60
C LEU A 298 3.59 -24.92 0.00
N PHE A 299 4.06 -25.94 -0.73
CA PHE A 299 5.19 -26.77 -0.26
C PHE A 299 6.47 -25.97 -0.08
N ARG A 300 6.79 -25.08 -1.02
CA ARG A 300 7.93 -24.18 -0.89
C ARG A 300 7.78 -23.25 0.31
N LEU A 301 6.60 -22.66 0.51
CA LEU A 301 6.32 -21.79 1.66
C LEU A 301 6.51 -22.57 2.97
N ALA A 302 5.97 -23.79 3.09
CA ALA A 302 6.16 -24.64 4.27
C ALA A 302 7.64 -24.96 4.54
N SER A 303 8.44 -25.15 3.48
CA SER A 303 9.89 -25.38 3.63
C SER A 303 10.68 -24.12 4.04
N GLU A 304 10.14 -22.94 3.77
CA GLU A 304 10.74 -21.65 4.12
C GLU A 304 10.33 -21.17 5.53
N THR A 305 9.22 -21.67 6.08
CA THR A 305 8.64 -21.27 7.38
C THR A 305 8.91 -22.29 8.49
N VAL A 306 10.16 -22.71 8.65
CA VAL A 306 10.55 -23.70 9.69
C VAL A 306 10.71 -23.04 11.07
N ASP A 307 10.78 -21.72 11.11
CA ASP A 307 10.99 -20.89 12.31
C ASP A 307 9.69 -20.48 13.02
N ASP A 308 8.52 -20.79 12.45
CA ASP A 308 7.20 -20.36 12.93
C ASP A 308 6.18 -21.51 12.80
N ASP A 309 5.95 -22.25 13.89
CA ASP A 309 5.09 -23.44 13.92
C ASP A 309 3.61 -23.11 13.66
N GLU A 310 3.15 -21.92 14.07
CA GLU A 310 1.76 -21.47 13.86
C GLU A 310 1.52 -21.17 12.39
N ALA A 311 2.45 -20.43 11.76
CA ALA A 311 2.44 -20.20 10.33
C ALA A 311 2.50 -21.47 9.49
N LEU A 312 3.33 -22.42 9.92
CA LEU A 312 3.46 -23.70 9.24
C LEU A 312 2.13 -24.46 9.28
N ALA A 313 1.43 -24.43 10.41
CA ALA A 313 0.10 -25.02 10.55
C ALA A 313 -0.93 -24.40 9.58
N GLU A 314 -0.93 -23.07 9.41
CA GLU A 314 -1.81 -22.39 8.45
C GLU A 314 -1.55 -22.84 7.00
N ILE A 315 -0.27 -22.95 6.60
CA ILE A 315 0.11 -23.39 5.25
C ILE A 315 -0.34 -24.83 5.01
N LEU A 316 -0.12 -25.72 5.99
CA LEU A 316 -0.53 -27.12 5.89
C LEU A 316 -2.06 -27.24 5.81
N GLN A 317 -2.80 -26.48 6.63
CA GLN A 317 -4.26 -26.45 6.56
C GLN A 317 -4.77 -25.97 5.19
N ALA A 318 -4.13 -24.96 4.60
CA ALA A 318 -4.47 -24.50 3.26
C ALA A 318 -4.16 -25.57 2.18
N ASN A 319 -3.06 -26.30 2.34
CA ASN A 319 -2.69 -27.40 1.45
C ASN A 319 -3.70 -28.56 1.52
N ASP A 320 -4.16 -28.91 2.72
CA ASP A 320 -5.16 -29.96 2.92
C ASP A 320 -6.48 -29.60 2.23
N LYS A 321 -6.96 -28.36 2.42
CA LYS A 321 -8.17 -27.83 1.74
C LYS A 321 -8.02 -27.88 0.22
N LEU A 322 -6.89 -27.42 -0.30
CA LEU A 322 -6.60 -27.45 -1.74
C LEU A 322 -6.60 -28.88 -2.28
N THR A 323 -5.98 -29.81 -1.54
CA THR A 323 -5.89 -31.21 -1.91
C THR A 323 -7.24 -31.91 -1.88
N GLN A 324 -8.08 -31.59 -0.90
CA GLN A 324 -9.45 -32.06 -0.82
C GLN A 324 -10.26 -31.59 -2.05
N ALA A 325 -10.24 -30.30 -2.36
CA ALA A 325 -10.98 -29.73 -3.48
C ALA A 325 -10.53 -30.33 -4.84
N LEU A 326 -9.22 -30.48 -5.04
CA LEU A 326 -8.66 -31.14 -6.23
C LEU A 326 -9.08 -32.62 -6.35
N GLY A 327 -9.15 -33.32 -5.21
CA GLY A 327 -9.64 -34.70 -5.15
C GLY A 327 -11.10 -34.83 -5.55
N GLN A 328 -11.95 -33.92 -5.06
CA GLN A 328 -13.37 -33.89 -5.40
C GLN A 328 -13.60 -33.66 -6.90
N TYR A 329 -12.85 -32.72 -7.52
CA TYR A 329 -12.91 -32.49 -8.96
C TYR A 329 -12.58 -33.76 -9.76
N ARG A 330 -11.46 -34.43 -9.42
CA ARG A 330 -11.03 -35.65 -10.12
C ARG A 330 -12.07 -36.76 -10.01
N GLN A 331 -12.71 -36.93 -8.85
CA GLN A 331 -13.73 -37.94 -8.64
C GLN A 331 -14.99 -37.69 -9.47
N ILE A 332 -15.42 -36.44 -9.58
CA ILE A 332 -16.63 -36.05 -10.31
C ILE A 332 -16.42 -36.15 -11.83
N VAL A 333 -15.26 -35.71 -12.32
CA VAL A 333 -14.89 -35.83 -13.74
C VAL A 333 -14.73 -37.31 -14.15
N ALA A 334 -14.05 -38.12 -13.33
CA ALA A 334 -13.89 -39.55 -13.58
C ALA A 334 -15.23 -40.33 -13.56
N SER A 335 -16.18 -39.90 -12.73
CA SER A 335 -17.53 -40.50 -12.69
C SER A 335 -18.36 -40.18 -13.93
N HIS A 336 -18.06 -39.07 -14.63
CA HIS A 336 -18.75 -38.66 -15.84
C HIS A 336 -18.21 -39.33 -17.11
N GLU A 337 -16.91 -39.66 -17.15
CA GLU A 337 -16.31 -40.42 -18.27
C GLU A 337 -16.78 -41.87 -18.33
N ASN A 338 -17.13 -42.49 -17.19
CA ASN A 338 -17.66 -43.86 -17.13
C ASN A 338 -19.18 -43.97 -17.37
N GLY A 339 -19.88 -42.85 -17.60
CA GLY A 339 -21.35 -42.79 -17.67
C GLY A 339 -21.98 -42.86 -19.06
N CYS A 340 -21.20 -43.05 -20.14
CA CYS A 340 -21.72 -42.97 -21.51
C CYS A 340 -21.23 -44.11 -22.42
N GLY A 341 -21.53 -45.36 -22.05
CA GLY A 341 -21.26 -46.55 -22.87
C GLY A 341 -22.22 -47.71 -22.56
N GLU A 342 -23.30 -47.78 -23.35
CA GLU A 342 -24.09 -48.96 -23.75
C GLU A 342 -24.96 -49.74 -22.73
N ASP A 343 -26.28 -49.67 -22.98
CA ASP A 343 -27.26 -50.72 -22.70
C ASP A 343 -27.04 -51.94 -23.63
N SER A 344 -26.72 -53.11 -23.08
CA SER A 344 -27.36 -54.41 -23.42
C SER A 344 -26.78 -55.58 -22.63
N ALA A 345 -27.69 -56.41 -22.12
CA ALA A 345 -27.49 -57.53 -21.21
C ALA A 345 -26.70 -58.72 -21.78
N THR A 346 -25.94 -59.44 -20.93
CA THR A 346 -26.22 -60.83 -20.50
C THR A 346 -25.15 -61.40 -19.55
N SER A 347 -25.61 -62.30 -18.69
CA SER A 347 -24.91 -63.00 -17.61
C SER A 347 -23.67 -63.82 -18.01
N SER A 348 -22.67 -63.90 -17.15
CA SER A 348 -22.26 -65.14 -16.45
C SER A 348 -21.03 -64.91 -15.57
N ALA A 349 -20.93 -65.74 -14.53
CA ALA A 349 -20.02 -65.67 -13.41
C ALA A 349 -18.54 -65.85 -13.77
N ASP A 350 -17.64 -65.18 -13.05
CA ASP A 350 -16.76 -65.87 -12.09
C ASP A 350 -16.06 -64.87 -11.14
N ALA A 351 -15.93 -65.26 -9.87
CA ALA A 351 -15.15 -64.61 -8.83
C ALA A 351 -13.67 -65.12 -8.92
N PRO A 352 -12.66 -64.69 -8.11
CA PRO A 352 -12.80 -64.02 -6.82
C PRO A 352 -11.75 -62.95 -6.41
N GLY A 353 -12.12 -62.17 -5.40
CA GLY A 353 -11.24 -61.87 -4.27
C GLY A 353 -10.66 -60.45 -4.18
N LYS A 354 -11.25 -59.61 -3.33
CA LYS A 354 -10.68 -59.21 -2.02
C LYS A 354 -11.48 -58.09 -1.35
N GLU A 355 -12.08 -58.48 -0.22
CA GLU A 355 -12.22 -57.75 1.06
C GLU A 355 -12.31 -56.21 1.06
N HIS A 356 -13.50 -55.72 1.39
CA HIS A 356 -13.71 -54.47 2.13
C HIS A 356 -13.23 -54.61 3.58
N PRO A 357 -12.90 -53.50 4.26
CA PRO A 357 -13.93 -52.94 5.14
C PRO A 357 -14.03 -51.41 5.12
N ALA A 358 -15.10 -50.97 5.77
CA ALA A 358 -15.68 -49.65 5.83
C ALA A 358 -14.89 -48.65 6.71
N ALA A 359 -15.30 -47.39 6.57
CA ALA A 359 -14.94 -46.25 7.38
C ALA A 359 -15.17 -46.44 8.89
N PHE A 360 -14.31 -45.86 9.73
CA PHE A 360 -14.66 -45.28 11.03
C PHE A 360 -13.70 -44.13 11.40
N TYR A 361 -14.29 -43.18 12.13
CA TYR A 361 -13.82 -41.87 12.59
C TYR A 361 -12.62 -41.90 13.58
N ASN A 362 -11.90 -40.76 13.61
CA ASN A 362 -11.11 -40.13 14.69
C ASN A 362 -10.09 -40.95 15.52
N SER A 363 -8.83 -40.48 15.54
CA SER A 363 -8.15 -40.10 16.79
C SER A 363 -6.84 -39.34 16.55
N SER A 364 -6.57 -38.40 17.46
CA SER A 364 -5.42 -37.51 17.58
C SER A 364 -4.16 -38.16 18.18
N ALA A 365 -3.00 -37.76 17.64
CA ALA A 365 -1.66 -37.61 18.27
C ALA A 365 -0.85 -38.89 18.64
N PRO A 366 0.46 -38.76 19.00
CA PRO A 366 1.58 -38.16 18.24
C PRO A 366 2.85 -39.07 18.25
N ALA A 367 3.71 -38.97 17.23
CA ALA A 367 5.13 -39.42 17.20
C ALA A 367 5.60 -39.44 15.72
N SER A 368 6.84 -39.20 15.31
CA SER A 368 8.09 -38.78 15.93
C SER A 368 8.97 -38.23 14.80
N LYS A 369 9.89 -37.35 15.16
CA LYS A 369 10.92 -36.78 14.28
C LYS A 369 11.86 -37.89 13.77
N SER A 370 12.37 -37.67 12.55
CA SER A 370 13.58 -38.28 11.98
C SER A 370 13.44 -39.70 11.44
N LEU A 371 13.29 -39.80 10.11
CA LEU A 371 14.17 -40.57 9.21
C LEU A 371 13.59 -40.48 7.80
N TYR A 372 14.11 -39.56 6.99
CA TYR A 372 14.55 -39.80 5.60
C TYR A 372 15.17 -38.50 5.06
N VAL A 373 16.33 -38.16 5.61
CA VAL A 373 17.40 -37.58 4.80
C VAL A 373 17.83 -38.69 3.85
N CYS A 374 17.21 -38.78 2.67
CA CYS A 374 17.73 -39.57 1.54
C CYS A 374 17.00 -39.27 0.23
N PHE A 375 16.90 -37.98 -0.11
CA PHE A 375 16.89 -37.52 -1.51
C PHE A 375 17.63 -36.18 -1.57
N LEU A 376 18.90 -36.19 -1.15
CA LEU A 376 19.84 -35.23 -1.69
C LEU A 376 20.05 -35.54 -3.18
N PHE A 377 20.18 -34.49 -3.99
CA PHE A 377 20.57 -34.51 -5.41
C PHE A 377 19.53 -34.99 -6.42
N ALA A 378 18.66 -34.06 -6.85
CA ALA A 378 18.19 -33.96 -8.23
C ALA A 378 17.63 -32.56 -8.48
N TYR A 379 18.45 -31.54 -8.75
CA TYR A 379 18.52 -31.03 -10.14
C TYR A 379 18.09 -32.13 -11.13
N PRO A 380 16.94 -31.95 -11.81
CA PRO A 380 17.01 -31.36 -13.14
C PRO A 380 15.71 -30.66 -13.58
N VAL A 381 15.52 -29.39 -13.24
CA VAL A 381 14.78 -28.46 -14.12
C VAL A 381 15.59 -27.20 -14.40
N PHE A 382 16.74 -27.04 -13.74
CA PHE A 382 17.74 -26.08 -14.16
C PHE A 382 18.53 -26.58 -15.39
N ALA A 383 18.50 -27.87 -15.74
CA ALA A 383 19.40 -28.46 -16.75
C ALA A 383 18.83 -28.56 -18.18
N VAL A 384 17.57 -28.18 -18.45
CA VAL A 384 16.95 -28.38 -19.78
C VAL A 384 16.78 -27.08 -20.58
N LEU A 385 17.09 -25.91 -20.02
CA LEU A 385 17.09 -24.67 -20.79
C LEU A 385 18.52 -24.26 -21.19
N PRO A 386 18.71 -23.84 -22.45
CA PRO A 386 20.01 -23.48 -22.99
C PRO A 386 20.66 -22.38 -22.16
N SER A 387 22.00 -22.41 -22.10
CA SER A 387 22.87 -21.66 -21.18
C SER A 387 22.71 -20.12 -21.20
N GLU A 388 21.87 -19.57 -22.07
CA GLU A 388 21.67 -18.14 -22.25
C GLU A 388 20.56 -17.55 -21.35
N GLU A 389 19.58 -18.36 -20.88
CA GLU A 389 18.41 -17.86 -20.14
C GLU A 389 18.57 -17.84 -18.60
N ARG A 390 19.49 -18.63 -18.03
CA ARG A 390 19.75 -18.66 -16.56
C ARG A 390 20.27 -17.33 -16.02
N GLY A 391 21.00 -16.58 -16.83
CA GLY A 391 21.50 -15.27 -16.44
C GLY A 391 20.40 -14.21 -16.33
N ILE A 392 19.37 -14.31 -17.18
CA ILE A 392 18.34 -13.28 -17.35
C ILE A 392 17.40 -13.23 -16.15
N HIS A 393 16.95 -14.38 -15.67
CA HIS A 393 16.02 -14.47 -14.52
C HIS A 393 16.69 -14.17 -13.17
N ALA A 394 17.96 -14.55 -13.00
CA ALA A 394 18.74 -14.19 -11.82
C ALA A 394 19.03 -12.68 -11.76
N LEU A 395 19.37 -12.06 -12.90
CA LEU A 395 19.52 -10.60 -13.00
C LEU A 395 18.19 -9.87 -12.77
N PHE A 396 17.08 -10.35 -13.33
CA PHE A 396 15.77 -9.72 -13.18
C PHE A 396 15.28 -9.67 -11.73
N LEU A 397 15.48 -10.74 -10.95
CA LEU A 397 15.14 -10.78 -9.52
C LEU A 397 16.06 -9.87 -8.67
N ILE A 398 17.38 -9.83 -8.96
CA ILE A 398 18.33 -8.94 -8.28
C ILE A 398 17.99 -7.46 -8.57
N LEU A 399 17.54 -7.16 -9.78
CA LEU A 399 17.28 -5.80 -10.24
C LEU A 399 15.98 -5.22 -9.67
N LEU A 400 14.91 -6.03 -9.59
CA LEU A 400 13.65 -5.68 -8.91
C LEU A 400 13.87 -5.34 -7.42
N LEU A 401 14.84 -6.00 -6.76
CA LEU A 401 15.23 -5.72 -5.38
C LEU A 401 16.12 -4.47 -5.24
N SER A 402 16.90 -4.11 -6.29
CA SER A 402 17.85 -2.99 -6.28
C SER A 402 17.28 -1.62 -6.73
N LEU A 403 16.05 -1.60 -7.26
CA LEU A 403 15.39 -0.39 -7.78
C LEU A 403 14.78 0.52 -6.70
N ALA A 404 14.86 0.12 -5.43
CA ALA A 404 14.32 0.87 -4.29
C ALA A 404 15.16 2.08 -3.84
N GLY A 405 15.99 2.69 -4.71
CA GLY A 405 16.94 3.72 -4.30
C GLY A 405 17.17 4.86 -5.31
N SER A 406 16.60 6.03 -5.00
CA SER A 406 17.09 7.41 -5.23
C SER A 406 17.49 7.94 -6.62
N ILE A 407 17.50 7.17 -7.71
CA ILE A 407 17.81 7.69 -9.06
C ILE A 407 16.54 7.81 -9.90
N CYS A 408 16.23 9.02 -10.39
CA CYS A 408 15.08 9.25 -11.25
C CYS A 408 15.21 8.46 -12.57
N PRO A 409 14.16 7.75 -13.01
CA PRO A 409 14.19 7.03 -14.28
C PRO A 409 14.35 8.00 -15.45
N LEU A 410 15.17 7.63 -16.42
CA LEU A 410 15.46 8.44 -17.58
C LEU A 410 14.47 8.12 -18.70
N THR A 411 13.72 9.12 -19.15
CA THR A 411 12.76 8.93 -20.24
C THR A 411 13.50 8.83 -21.58
N VAL A 412 13.37 7.68 -22.25
CA VAL A 412 13.97 7.42 -23.56
C VAL A 412 13.02 7.89 -24.67
N TYR A 413 11.74 7.58 -24.52
CA TYR A 413 10.69 7.88 -25.49
C TYR A 413 9.37 8.15 -24.76
N ASP A 414 8.64 9.18 -25.16
CA ASP A 414 7.31 9.51 -24.62
C ASP A 414 6.48 10.23 -25.71
N ARG A 415 5.74 9.46 -26.52
CA ARG A 415 4.86 9.99 -27.57
C ARG A 415 3.67 9.06 -27.81
N ASN A 416 2.53 9.62 -28.19
CA ASN A 416 1.31 8.88 -28.56
C ASN A 416 0.83 7.85 -27.52
N GLY A 417 1.05 8.16 -26.23
CA GLY A 417 0.72 7.26 -25.12
C GLY A 417 1.64 6.05 -24.99
N PHE A 418 2.71 5.95 -25.78
CA PHE A 418 3.75 4.94 -25.60
C PHE A 418 4.96 5.57 -24.94
N LYS A 419 5.33 5.03 -23.77
CA LYS A 419 6.41 5.56 -22.95
C LYS A 419 7.44 4.48 -22.66
N ALA A 420 8.72 4.81 -22.90
CA ALA A 420 9.86 3.96 -22.61
C ALA A 420 10.80 4.70 -21.62
N MET A 421 11.11 4.06 -20.50
CA MET A 421 11.95 4.63 -19.44
C MET A 421 13.08 3.67 -19.07
N LEU A 422 14.27 4.22 -18.81
CA LEU A 422 15.40 3.48 -18.26
C LEU A 422 15.45 3.69 -16.76
N HIS A 423 15.40 2.58 -16.04
CA HIS A 423 15.64 2.54 -14.61
C HIS A 423 17.05 2.02 -14.34
N PHE A 424 17.73 2.63 -13.38
CA PHE A 424 19.11 2.32 -13.05
C PHE A 424 19.16 1.46 -11.79
N SER A 425 19.98 0.41 -11.80
CA SER A 425 20.32 -0.29 -10.56
C SER A 425 21.21 0.59 -9.70
N ARG A 426 21.05 0.49 -8.37
CA ARG A 426 21.98 1.08 -7.41
C ARG A 426 23.35 0.38 -7.45
N ASP A 427 23.36 -0.93 -7.66
CA ASP A 427 24.56 -1.76 -7.58
C ASP A 427 25.02 -2.21 -8.98
N PRO A 428 26.33 -2.24 -9.25
CA PRO A 428 26.86 -2.79 -10.50
C PRO A 428 26.67 -4.31 -10.56
N ALA A 429 26.87 -4.90 -11.75
CA ALA A 429 26.71 -6.34 -11.93
C ALA A 429 27.63 -7.14 -10.98
N PRO A 430 27.16 -8.23 -10.34
CA PRO A 430 27.96 -9.02 -9.42
C PRO A 430 29.29 -9.46 -10.04
N GLY A 431 30.41 -9.11 -9.40
CA GLY A 431 31.76 -9.43 -9.85
C GLY A 431 32.32 -8.55 -10.98
N ARG A 432 31.55 -7.59 -11.51
CA ARG A 432 31.96 -6.67 -12.59
C ARG A 432 31.55 -5.22 -12.26
N PRO A 433 32.37 -4.47 -11.49
CA PRO A 433 32.06 -3.10 -11.09
C PRO A 433 32.06 -2.09 -12.26
N ASP A 434 32.62 -2.49 -13.41
CA ASP A 434 32.62 -1.74 -14.67
C ASP A 434 31.30 -1.82 -15.44
N VAL A 435 30.34 -2.64 -14.98
CA VAL A 435 29.07 -2.91 -15.68
C VAL A 435 27.89 -2.33 -14.91
N LEU A 436 27.25 -1.34 -15.52
CA LEU A 436 25.97 -0.80 -15.10
C LEU A 436 24.83 -1.72 -15.58
N VAL A 437 23.90 -2.02 -14.68
CA VAL A 437 22.67 -2.75 -14.98
C VAL A 437 21.49 -1.78 -15.04
N MET A 438 20.72 -1.84 -16.11
CA MET A 438 19.54 -0.99 -16.33
C MET A 438 18.33 -1.82 -16.74
N VAL A 439 17.12 -1.35 -16.41
CA VAL A 439 15.86 -1.91 -16.92
C VAL A 439 15.20 -0.89 -17.83
N LEU A 440 15.00 -1.25 -19.09
CA LEU A 440 14.07 -0.54 -19.96
C LEU A 440 12.65 -1.01 -19.64
N SER A 441 11.80 -0.10 -19.17
CA SER A 441 10.36 -0.33 -19.00
C SER A 441 9.60 0.39 -20.11
N MET A 442 8.74 -0.34 -20.80
CA MET A 442 7.93 0.14 -21.91
C MET A 442 6.46 -0.06 -21.57
N LEU A 443 5.70 1.03 -21.47
CA LEU A 443 4.30 1.03 -21.07
C LEU A 443 3.45 1.78 -22.08
N SER A 444 2.20 1.35 -22.22
CA SER A 444 1.22 1.96 -23.12
C SER A 444 0.01 2.46 -22.35
N THR A 445 -0.31 3.75 -22.51
CA THR A 445 -1.58 4.38 -22.13
C THR A 445 -2.47 4.66 -23.35
N SER A 446 -2.09 4.11 -24.52
CA SER A 446 -2.83 4.26 -25.77
C SER A 446 -4.05 3.33 -25.81
N ALA A 447 -5.15 3.83 -26.39
CA ALA A 447 -6.36 3.05 -26.66
C ALA A 447 -6.18 1.94 -27.73
N GLN A 448 -5.09 2.01 -28.51
CA GLN A 448 -4.71 0.98 -29.48
C GLN A 448 -3.60 0.07 -28.92
N PRO A 449 -3.62 -1.23 -29.24
CA PRO A 449 -2.55 -2.15 -28.88
C PRO A 449 -1.28 -1.83 -29.66
N ILE A 450 -0.14 -2.09 -29.03
CA ILE A 450 1.19 -1.93 -29.62
C ILE A 450 1.78 -3.32 -29.83
N LYS A 451 2.26 -3.62 -31.03
CA LYS A 451 2.84 -4.91 -31.41
C LYS A 451 4.23 -4.72 -32.00
N ASP A 452 4.95 -5.83 -32.16
CA ASP A 452 6.26 -5.89 -32.82
C ASP A 452 7.28 -4.91 -32.23
N ILE A 453 7.25 -4.76 -30.90
CA ILE A 453 8.16 -3.85 -30.19
C ILE A 453 9.59 -4.40 -30.29
N ALA A 454 10.46 -3.63 -30.93
CA ALA A 454 11.87 -3.93 -31.09
C ALA A 454 12.71 -2.71 -30.68
N PHE A 455 13.47 -2.87 -29.59
CA PHE A 455 14.39 -1.85 -29.11
C PHE A 455 15.84 -2.25 -29.43
N GLN A 456 16.57 -1.33 -30.05
CA GLN A 456 17.99 -1.46 -30.34
C GLN A 456 18.74 -0.28 -29.73
N ALA A 457 19.94 -0.53 -29.22
CA ALA A 457 20.77 0.54 -28.69
C ALA A 457 22.25 0.39 -29.07
N ALA A 458 22.92 1.52 -29.18
CA ALA A 458 24.31 1.65 -29.53
C ALA A 458 24.99 2.67 -28.60
N VAL A 459 26.25 2.39 -28.24
CA VAL A 459 27.07 3.21 -27.35
C VAL A 459 28.41 3.56 -28.03
N PRO A 460 29.18 4.53 -27.53
CA PRO A 460 30.48 4.87 -28.07
C PRO A 460 31.41 3.65 -28.08
N LYS A 461 32.40 3.64 -28.98
CA LYS A 461 33.33 2.51 -29.18
C LYS A 461 34.15 2.13 -27.92
N THR A 462 34.28 3.05 -26.98
CA THR A 462 34.97 2.83 -25.68
C THR A 462 34.12 2.01 -24.69
N MET A 463 32.83 1.84 -24.97
CA MET A 463 31.87 1.13 -24.14
C MET A 463 31.29 -0.08 -24.87
N LYS A 464 30.70 -1.02 -24.12
CA LYS A 464 29.95 -2.14 -24.70
C LYS A 464 28.58 -2.25 -24.08
N ILE A 465 27.56 -2.44 -24.91
CA ILE A 465 26.18 -2.65 -24.45
C ILE A 465 25.69 -4.04 -24.87
N LYS A 466 24.99 -4.72 -23.96
CA LYS A 466 24.30 -5.98 -24.21
C LYS A 466 22.85 -5.86 -23.77
N LEU A 467 21.92 -6.11 -24.69
CA LEU A 467 20.50 -6.18 -24.41
C LEU A 467 20.13 -7.65 -24.17
N GLN A 468 19.45 -7.93 -23.06
CA GLN A 468 18.84 -9.25 -22.84
C GLN A 468 17.51 -9.34 -23.61
N PRO A 469 17.00 -10.56 -23.87
CA PRO A 469 15.63 -10.76 -24.32
C PRO A 469 14.61 -9.94 -23.52
N ALA A 470 13.68 -9.28 -24.22
CA ALA A 470 12.59 -8.55 -23.59
C ALA A 470 11.53 -9.52 -23.04
N SER A 471 10.79 -9.11 -22.01
CA SER A 471 9.71 -9.90 -21.41
C SER A 471 8.53 -10.14 -22.36
N GLY A 472 8.45 -9.37 -23.44
CA GLY A 472 7.45 -9.50 -24.49
C GLY A 472 7.73 -8.53 -25.63
N SER A 473 6.94 -8.63 -26.70
CA SER A 473 7.02 -7.75 -27.88
C SER A 473 5.70 -7.04 -28.17
N GLN A 474 4.73 -7.12 -27.26
CA GLN A 474 3.38 -6.58 -27.44
C GLN A 474 2.85 -5.99 -26.14
N LEU A 475 2.08 -4.91 -26.25
CA LEU A 475 1.34 -4.27 -25.17
C LEU A 475 -0.14 -4.18 -25.56
N PRO A 476 -1.07 -4.64 -24.70
CA PRO A 476 -2.50 -4.50 -24.94
C PRO A 476 -2.93 -3.02 -24.96
N ALA A 477 -4.11 -2.78 -25.50
CA ALA A 477 -4.76 -1.47 -25.37
C ALA A 477 -4.98 -1.12 -23.90
N PHE A 478 -4.82 0.16 -23.56
CA PHE A 478 -5.02 0.66 -22.21
C PHE A 478 -6.46 0.43 -21.74
N SER A 479 -6.61 -0.18 -20.58
CA SER A 479 -7.88 -0.35 -19.89
C SER A 479 -7.79 0.29 -18.51
N PRO A 480 -8.66 1.23 -18.15
CA PRO A 480 -8.64 1.89 -16.85
C PRO A 480 -8.98 0.95 -15.68
N PHE A 481 -9.47 -0.26 -15.98
CA PHE A 481 -9.86 -1.27 -14.99
C PHE A 481 -8.76 -2.30 -14.71
N LEU A 482 -7.66 -2.29 -15.47
CA LEU A 482 -6.53 -3.19 -15.30
C LEU A 482 -5.25 -2.39 -15.07
N PRO A 483 -4.32 -2.90 -14.25
CA PRO A 483 -3.01 -2.26 -14.13
C PRO A 483 -2.32 -2.20 -15.52
N PRO A 484 -1.62 -1.09 -15.85
CA PRO A 484 -0.95 -0.95 -17.14
C PRO A 484 0.03 -2.08 -17.39
N ALA A 485 -0.10 -2.77 -18.52
CA ALA A 485 0.86 -3.76 -18.94
C ALA A 485 2.22 -3.11 -19.25
N VAL A 486 3.31 -3.79 -18.90
CA VAL A 486 4.67 -3.31 -19.08
C VAL A 486 5.50 -4.38 -19.77
N VAL A 487 6.21 -4.00 -20.83
CA VAL A 487 7.31 -4.80 -21.39
C VAL A 487 8.60 -4.31 -20.74
N SER A 488 9.37 -5.24 -20.18
CA SER A 488 10.64 -4.96 -19.53
C SER A 488 11.79 -5.62 -20.29
N GLN A 489 12.93 -4.94 -20.37
CA GLN A 489 14.14 -5.49 -21.00
C GLN A 489 15.37 -5.08 -20.19
N VAL A 490 16.23 -6.04 -19.87
CA VAL A 490 17.46 -5.78 -19.11
C VAL A 490 18.58 -5.37 -20.05
N LEU A 491 19.26 -4.27 -19.71
CA LEU A 491 20.40 -3.72 -20.43
C LEU A 491 21.64 -3.75 -19.55
N LEU A 492 22.75 -4.26 -20.09
CA LEU A 492 24.06 -4.29 -19.44
C LEU A 492 25.01 -3.36 -20.19
N LEU A 493 25.53 -2.34 -19.52
CA LEU A 493 26.44 -1.36 -20.09
C LEU A 493 27.80 -1.43 -19.39
N ALA A 494 28.82 -1.90 -20.10
CA ALA A 494 30.21 -1.88 -19.65
C ALA A 494 30.86 -0.53 -20.01
N ASN A 495 31.29 0.21 -18.99
CA ASN A 495 32.00 1.49 -19.13
C ASN A 495 33.32 1.46 -18.33
N PRO A 496 34.37 0.79 -18.85
CA PRO A 496 35.64 0.64 -18.14
C PRO A 496 36.43 1.94 -17.97
N GLN A 497 36.25 2.91 -18.88
CA GLN A 497 36.97 4.19 -18.87
C GLN A 497 36.25 5.28 -18.04
N LYS A 498 35.04 5.00 -17.55
CA LYS A 498 34.19 5.94 -16.80
C LYS A 498 33.88 7.25 -17.58
N ASP A 499 33.89 7.17 -18.91
CA ASP A 499 33.56 8.30 -19.79
C ASP A 499 32.05 8.65 -19.71
N PRO A 500 31.64 9.88 -20.04
CA PRO A 500 30.23 10.27 -20.14
C PRO A 500 29.46 9.40 -21.15
N ILE A 501 28.32 8.87 -20.72
CA ILE A 501 27.53 7.92 -21.52
C ILE A 501 26.59 8.68 -22.45
N ARG A 502 26.60 8.26 -23.72
CA ARG A 502 25.65 8.71 -24.75
C ARG A 502 25.07 7.48 -25.42
N LEU A 503 23.79 7.21 -25.17
CA LEU A 503 23.12 6.03 -25.69
C LEU A 503 22.28 6.42 -26.89
N ARG A 504 22.60 5.90 -28.07
CA ARG A 504 21.73 6.01 -29.24
C ARG A 504 20.77 4.84 -29.26
N TYR A 505 19.50 5.10 -29.52
CA TYR A 505 18.50 4.06 -29.61
C TYR A 505 17.73 4.11 -30.93
N LYS A 506 17.18 2.96 -31.31
CA LYS A 506 16.17 2.80 -32.34
C LYS A 506 15.05 1.95 -31.79
N LEU A 507 13.84 2.49 -31.78
CA LEU A 507 12.62 1.85 -31.30
C LEU A 507 11.68 1.67 -32.49
N ALA A 508 11.36 0.43 -32.83
CA ALA A 508 10.39 0.09 -33.85
C ALA A 508 9.19 -0.61 -33.19
N PHE A 509 7.98 -0.25 -33.61
CA PHE A 509 6.74 -0.85 -33.11
C PHE A 509 5.59 -0.59 -34.08
N THR A 510 4.52 -1.36 -33.97
CA THR A 510 3.27 -1.17 -34.72
C THR A 510 2.17 -0.78 -33.76
N GLN A 511 1.60 0.42 -33.88
CA GLN A 511 0.46 0.86 -33.07
C GLN A 511 -0.81 0.76 -33.90
N GLY A 512 -1.73 -0.12 -33.48
CA GLY A 512 -2.88 -0.49 -34.29
C GLY A 512 -2.45 -1.18 -35.60
N VAL A 513 -2.50 -0.44 -36.72
CA VAL A 513 -2.12 -0.92 -38.07
C VAL A 513 -0.89 -0.18 -38.59
N GLN A 514 -0.47 0.91 -37.95
CA GLN A 514 0.59 1.77 -38.45
C GLN A 514 1.94 1.41 -37.84
N PRO A 515 2.98 1.13 -38.66
CA PRO A 515 4.33 0.94 -38.18
C PRO A 515 5.01 2.28 -37.88
N PHE A 516 5.73 2.33 -36.77
CA PHE A 516 6.54 3.45 -36.32
C PHE A 516 8.00 3.00 -36.16
N SER A 517 8.93 3.86 -36.54
CA SER A 517 10.37 3.67 -36.29
C SER A 517 10.99 4.98 -35.87
N GLU A 518 11.38 5.06 -34.61
CA GLU A 518 11.89 6.25 -33.96
C GLU A 518 13.35 6.02 -33.57
N ALA A 519 14.19 7.01 -33.77
CA ALA A 519 15.59 6.95 -33.37
C ALA A 519 15.96 8.23 -32.61
N GLY A 520 16.76 8.07 -31.56
CA GLY A 520 17.14 9.18 -30.70
C GLY A 520 18.46 8.96 -30.00
N GLU A 521 18.94 10.00 -29.34
CA GLU A 521 20.09 9.96 -28.46
C GLU A 521 19.65 10.36 -27.05
N VAL A 522 20.01 9.55 -26.06
CA VAL A 522 19.71 9.77 -24.65
C VAL A 522 20.99 10.19 -23.96
N THR A 523 20.89 11.27 -23.19
CA THR A 523 21.93 11.83 -22.34
C THR A 523 21.39 12.04 -20.92
N GLY A 524 22.24 12.28 -19.93
CA GLY A 524 21.81 12.44 -18.53
C GLY A 524 21.82 11.13 -17.73
N PHE A 525 22.72 10.21 -18.08
CA PHE A 525 23.02 9.03 -17.27
C PHE A 525 23.67 9.46 -15.94
N PRO A 526 23.43 8.74 -14.84
CA PRO A 526 24.09 9.02 -13.56
C PRO A 526 25.62 8.96 -13.71
N GLU A 527 26.33 9.86 -13.03
CA GLU A 527 27.80 9.90 -13.06
C GLU A 527 28.38 8.54 -12.70
N ALA A 528 29.44 8.13 -13.41
CA ALA A 528 30.10 6.85 -13.21
C ALA A 528 30.69 6.66 -11.79
N GLU A 529 30.82 7.75 -11.02
CA GLU A 529 31.26 7.73 -9.61
C GLU A 529 30.17 7.34 -8.61
N LEU A 530 28.89 7.42 -9.01
CA LEU A 530 27.74 7.04 -8.19
C LEU A 530 27.44 5.53 -8.25
N TRP A 531 28.12 4.80 -9.13
CA TRP A 531 27.91 3.38 -9.33
C TRP A 531 28.61 2.60 -8.21
N GLY A 532 27.86 2.18 -7.18
CA GLY A 532 28.38 1.37 -6.08
C GLY A 532 28.84 2.10 -4.82
N ARG A 533 28.36 3.32 -4.52
CA ARG A 533 28.55 3.90 -3.16
C ARG A 533 27.51 3.35 -2.17
N SER A 534 28.04 2.63 -1.19
CA SER A 534 27.35 1.96 -0.07
C SER A 534 26.41 2.84 0.72
#